data_AF-A0A9D7SX22-F1
#
_entry.id   AF-A0A9D7SX22-F1
#
_cell.length_a   1.000
_cell.length_b   1.000
_cell.length_c   1.000
_cell.angle_alpha   90.00
_cell.angle_beta   90.00
_cell.angle_gamma   90.00
#
_symmetry.space_group_name_H-M   'P 1'
#
loop_
_entity.id
_entity.type
_entity.pdbx_description
1 polymer ?
#
loop_
_entity_poly.entity_id
_entity_poly.type
_entity_poly.pdbx_seq_one_letter_code
_entity_poly.pdbx_strand_id
1 'polypeptide(L)'
;MGITGSDILNIDSLGQITEVHGSIQNNASNLMNINGRSNLTEIEGSLGITFSLINHSITLPSLAEVGGNFEITSSATSYLFNSLSSINGNLVIHHYEGNTATFDFNSLTHIGSNITLIGSIFDLNIFLLLTVIHGSFEISLNYSFPSI
;
A
#
# COMPACT_ATOMS: atom_id res chain seq x y z
N MET A 1 -14.88 -4.49 -4.94
CA MET A 1 -15.36 -4.07 -3.62
C MET A 1 -14.95 -2.63 -3.35
N GLY A 2 -15.90 -1.73 -3.08
CA GLY A 2 -15.62 -0.36 -2.64
C GLY A 2 -16.04 -0.17 -1.19
N ILE A 3 -15.16 0.37 -0.35
CA ILE A 3 -15.49 0.83 1.00
C ILE A 3 -15.43 2.35 0.97
N THR A 4 -16.59 2.99 1.08
CA THR A 4 -16.75 4.44 0.97
C THR A 4 -17.65 4.96 2.08
N GLY A 5 -17.30 6.11 2.66
CA GLY A 5 -18.14 6.79 3.65
C GLY A 5 -17.35 7.21 4.88
N SER A 6 -17.66 8.40 5.41
CA SER A 6 -17.03 8.95 6.61
C SER A 6 -17.43 8.22 7.89
N ASP A 7 -18.52 7.47 7.87
CA ASP A 7 -19.07 6.86 9.09
C ASP A 7 -18.54 5.43 9.31
N ILE A 8 -17.75 4.91 8.36
CA ILE A 8 -17.13 3.60 8.44
C ILE A 8 -15.84 3.72 9.26
N LEU A 9 -15.92 3.29 10.52
CA LEU A 9 -14.80 3.32 11.47
C LEU A 9 -14.07 1.97 11.60
N ASN A 10 -14.73 0.88 11.20
CA ASN A 10 -14.26 -0.49 11.36
C ASN A 10 -14.74 -1.39 10.20
N ILE A 11 -13.89 -2.30 9.75
CA ILE A 11 -14.16 -3.31 8.72
C ILE A 11 -13.81 -4.75 9.17
N ASP A 12 -13.64 -5.02 10.47
CA ASP A 12 -13.22 -6.30 11.04
C ASP A 12 -14.13 -7.48 10.65
N SER A 13 -15.41 -7.19 10.39
CA SER A 13 -16.36 -8.19 9.89
C SER A 13 -15.98 -8.78 8.53
N LEU A 14 -15.07 -8.14 7.79
CA LEU A 14 -14.53 -8.63 6.52
C LEU A 14 -13.37 -9.62 6.71
N GLY A 15 -12.97 -9.93 7.95
CA GLY A 15 -11.78 -10.72 8.26
C GLY A 15 -11.80 -12.17 7.74
N GLN A 16 -12.92 -12.67 7.22
CA GLN A 16 -13.01 -13.99 6.59
C GLN A 16 -12.72 -13.96 5.08
N ILE A 17 -12.60 -12.78 4.47
CA ILE A 17 -12.29 -12.66 3.05
C ILE A 17 -10.80 -12.96 2.84
N THR A 18 -10.51 -14.00 2.06
CA THR A 18 -9.15 -14.38 1.66
C THR A 18 -8.82 -13.93 0.24
N GLU A 19 -9.81 -13.86 -0.65
CA GLU A 19 -9.59 -13.56 -2.07
C GLU A 19 -10.62 -12.54 -2.57
N VAL A 20 -10.20 -11.65 -3.47
CA VAL A 20 -11.09 -10.74 -4.19
C VAL A 20 -10.80 -10.78 -5.68
N HIS A 21 -11.71 -11.35 -6.47
CA HIS A 21 -11.59 -11.49 -7.93
C HIS A 21 -11.79 -10.17 -8.70
N GLY A 22 -11.80 -9.04 -8.01
CA GLY A 22 -12.01 -7.72 -8.58
C GLY A 22 -11.18 -6.70 -7.84
N SER A 23 -11.41 -5.42 -8.12
CA SER A 23 -10.64 -4.36 -7.47
C SER A 23 -11.16 -4.04 -6.08
N ILE A 24 -10.27 -3.66 -5.17
CA ILE A 24 -10.57 -3.09 -3.87
C ILE A 24 -10.27 -1.59 -3.90
N GLN A 25 -11.26 -0.75 -3.63
CA GLN A 25 -11.06 0.66 -3.35
C GLN A 25 -11.44 0.96 -1.90
N ASN A 26 -10.53 1.57 -1.14
CA ASN A 26 -10.82 2.10 0.17
C ASN A 26 -10.75 3.64 0.13
N ASN A 27 -11.89 4.27 0.37
CA ASN A 27 -12.08 5.72 0.44
C ASN A 27 -13.00 6.04 1.64
N ALA A 28 -12.59 5.58 2.81
CA ALA A 28 -13.29 5.80 4.08
C ALA A 28 -12.39 6.65 4.98
N SER A 29 -12.63 7.96 5.01
CA SER A 29 -11.72 8.95 5.61
C SER A 29 -11.48 8.77 7.12
N ASN A 30 -12.42 8.14 7.82
CA ASN A 30 -12.36 7.93 9.27
C ASN A 30 -12.12 6.47 9.65
N LEU A 31 -11.87 5.58 8.67
CA LEU A 31 -11.49 4.22 8.96
C LEU A 31 -10.16 4.26 9.72
N MET A 32 -10.09 3.58 10.87
CA MET A 32 -8.90 3.68 11.74
C MET A 32 -7.78 2.72 11.34
N ASN A 33 -8.12 1.61 10.68
CA ASN A 33 -7.19 0.59 10.22
C ASN A 33 -7.84 -0.30 9.14
N ILE A 34 -7.05 -1.13 8.48
CA ILE A 34 -7.52 -2.14 7.52
C ILE A 34 -7.35 -3.58 8.03
N ASN A 35 -7.24 -3.80 9.34
CA ASN A 35 -6.94 -5.09 9.95
C ASN A 35 -8.00 -6.15 9.66
N GLY A 36 -9.25 -5.74 9.42
CA GLY A 36 -10.32 -6.61 8.91
C GLY A 36 -10.05 -7.25 7.55
N ARG A 37 -8.86 -7.10 6.97
CA ARG A 37 -8.38 -7.74 5.74
C ARG A 37 -7.05 -8.47 5.94
N SER A 38 -6.66 -8.76 7.18
CA SER A 38 -5.37 -9.40 7.48
C SER A 38 -5.18 -10.77 6.84
N ASN A 39 -6.29 -11.47 6.56
CA ASN A 39 -6.32 -12.79 5.91
C ASN A 39 -6.39 -12.73 4.38
N LEU A 40 -6.47 -11.54 3.78
CA LEU A 40 -6.52 -11.38 2.33
C LEU A 40 -5.19 -11.81 1.73
N THR A 41 -5.20 -12.82 0.86
CA THR A 41 -4.03 -13.38 0.17
C THR A 41 -3.93 -12.91 -1.27
N GLU A 42 -5.05 -12.63 -1.93
CA GLU A 42 -5.04 -12.29 -3.35
C GLU A 42 -6.10 -11.25 -3.73
N ILE A 43 -5.72 -10.35 -4.65
CA ILE A 43 -6.61 -9.43 -5.35
C ILE A 43 -6.35 -9.58 -6.85
N GLU A 44 -7.27 -10.19 -7.61
CA GLU A 44 -7.10 -10.32 -9.08
C GLU A 44 -7.15 -8.94 -9.77
N GLY A 45 -7.86 -7.98 -9.17
CA GLY A 45 -7.95 -6.60 -9.66
C GLY A 45 -6.92 -5.65 -9.04
N SER A 46 -7.25 -4.35 -9.02
CA SER A 46 -6.41 -3.31 -8.42
C SER A 46 -6.71 -3.11 -6.93
N LEU A 47 -5.70 -2.69 -6.16
CA LEU A 47 -5.84 -2.23 -4.79
C LEU A 47 -5.58 -0.73 -4.71
N GLY A 48 -6.61 0.04 -4.37
CA GLY A 48 -6.51 1.48 -4.09
C GLY A 48 -6.84 1.77 -2.62
N ILE A 49 -5.92 2.44 -1.93
CA ILE A 49 -6.06 2.80 -0.52
C ILE A 49 -5.84 4.32 -0.35
N THR A 50 -6.84 5.00 0.20
CA THR A 50 -6.72 6.41 0.59
C THR A 50 -7.04 6.56 2.07
N PHE A 51 -6.06 7.00 2.85
CA PHE A 51 -6.22 7.27 4.28
C PHE A 51 -5.83 8.72 4.60
N SER A 52 -6.71 9.42 5.31
CA SER A 52 -6.48 10.80 5.77
C SER A 52 -5.97 10.89 7.22
N LEU A 53 -6.00 9.80 7.98
CA LEU A 53 -5.51 9.79 9.35
C LEU A 53 -3.97 9.80 9.40
N ILE A 54 -3.40 10.42 10.42
CA ILE A 54 -1.96 10.33 10.73
C ILE A 54 -1.72 9.26 11.79
N ASN A 55 -0.48 8.76 11.92
CA ASN A 55 -0.04 7.86 13.00
C ASN A 55 -0.74 6.49 13.04
N HIS A 56 -1.09 5.94 11.89
CA HIS A 56 -1.62 4.57 11.76
C HIS A 56 -0.72 3.74 10.83
N SER A 57 -0.86 2.43 10.92
CA SER A 57 -0.20 1.47 10.03
C SER A 57 -1.18 0.97 8.97
N ILE A 58 -0.70 0.83 7.73
CA ILE A 58 -1.40 0.15 6.65
C ILE A 58 -0.74 -1.22 6.47
N THR A 59 -1.43 -2.28 6.85
CA THR A 59 -0.87 -3.64 6.89
C THR A 59 -1.81 -4.65 6.22
N LEU A 60 -1.28 -5.41 5.27
CA LEU A 60 -1.94 -6.61 4.71
C LEU A 60 -0.90 -7.75 4.71
N PRO A 61 -0.68 -8.41 5.86
CA PRO A 61 0.48 -9.27 6.07
C PRO A 61 0.40 -10.58 5.28
N SER A 62 -0.78 -11.00 4.85
CA SER A 62 -0.99 -12.23 4.06
C SER A 62 -1.09 -11.97 2.56
N LEU A 63 -1.19 -10.70 2.13
CA LEU A 63 -1.42 -10.36 0.72
C LEU A 63 -0.18 -10.74 -0.09
N ALA A 64 -0.34 -11.68 -1.01
CA ALA A 64 0.73 -12.26 -1.81
C ALA A 64 0.78 -11.71 -3.23
N GLU A 65 -0.38 -11.39 -3.82
CA GLU A 65 -0.50 -10.92 -5.19
C GLU A 65 -1.57 -9.84 -5.40
N VAL A 66 -1.25 -8.88 -6.27
CA VAL A 66 -2.20 -7.91 -6.85
C VAL A 66 -2.12 -8.00 -8.37
N GLY A 67 -3.19 -8.45 -9.01
CA GLY A 67 -3.27 -8.62 -10.47
C GLY A 67 -3.39 -7.31 -11.25
N GLY A 68 -3.80 -6.23 -10.58
CA GLY A 68 -3.90 -4.88 -11.15
C GLY A 68 -2.87 -3.89 -10.59
N ASN A 69 -3.29 -2.63 -10.51
CA ASN A 69 -2.47 -1.58 -9.91
C ASN A 69 -2.55 -1.64 -8.39
N PHE A 70 -1.45 -1.31 -7.71
CA PHE A 70 -1.41 -1.04 -6.28
C PHE A 70 -1.16 0.46 -6.09
N GLU A 71 -2.16 1.18 -5.59
CA GLU A 71 -2.06 2.60 -5.26
C GLU A 71 -2.35 2.87 -3.77
N ILE A 72 -1.45 3.60 -3.10
CA ILE A 72 -1.67 4.11 -1.75
C ILE A 72 -1.43 5.62 -1.71
N THR A 73 -2.37 6.36 -1.14
CA THR A 73 -2.21 7.77 -0.77
C THR A 73 -2.49 7.93 0.73
N SER A 74 -1.47 8.22 1.55
CA SER A 74 -1.66 8.40 3.00
C SER A 74 -0.51 9.13 3.72
N SER A 75 -0.72 9.44 5.00
CA SER A 75 0.29 9.89 5.97
C SER A 75 0.61 8.81 7.03
N ALA A 76 0.48 7.53 6.68
CA ALA A 76 0.72 6.40 7.59
C ALA A 76 2.17 6.36 8.08
N THR A 77 2.38 5.84 9.29
CA THR A 77 3.72 5.64 9.87
C THR A 77 4.37 4.34 9.42
N SER A 78 3.57 3.39 8.91
CA SER A 78 4.12 2.20 8.27
C SER A 78 3.21 1.61 7.20
N TYR A 79 3.84 0.96 6.22
CA TYR A 79 3.26 0.29 5.06
C TYR A 79 3.84 -1.11 5.01
N LEU A 80 3.11 -2.10 5.53
CA LEU A 80 3.63 -3.45 5.79
C LEU A 80 2.95 -4.48 4.87
N PHE A 81 3.68 -4.91 3.85
CA PHE A 81 3.25 -5.87 2.82
C PHE A 81 4.30 -6.97 2.66
N ASN A 82 4.75 -7.52 3.79
CA ASN A 82 5.86 -8.46 3.88
C ASN A 82 5.67 -9.77 3.09
N SER A 83 4.44 -10.13 2.69
CA SER A 83 4.18 -11.33 1.87
C SER A 83 3.95 -11.01 0.40
N LEU A 84 3.81 -9.73 0.03
CA LEU A 84 3.48 -9.33 -1.33
C LEU A 84 4.67 -9.61 -2.24
N SER A 85 4.46 -10.52 -3.19
CA SER A 85 5.52 -11.03 -4.05
C SER A 85 5.44 -10.52 -5.49
N SER A 86 4.23 -10.16 -5.95
CA SER A 86 3.97 -9.67 -7.30
C SER A 86 2.89 -8.59 -7.32
N ILE A 87 3.12 -7.57 -8.16
CA ILE A 87 2.10 -6.65 -8.65
C ILE A 87 2.17 -6.67 -10.18
N ASN A 88 1.11 -7.12 -10.85
CA ASN A 88 1.12 -7.24 -12.31
C ASN A 88 0.91 -5.88 -13.02
N GLY A 89 0.44 -4.86 -12.29
CA GLY A 89 0.30 -3.47 -12.77
C GLY A 89 1.37 -2.52 -12.22
N ASN A 90 0.95 -1.28 -11.93
CA ASN A 90 1.80 -0.24 -11.37
C ASN A 90 1.81 -0.30 -9.84
N LEU A 91 2.94 0.05 -9.22
CA LEU A 91 3.03 0.40 -7.81
C LEU A 91 3.14 1.91 -7.68
N VAL A 92 2.17 2.53 -7.01
CA VAL A 92 2.12 3.98 -6.75
C VAL A 92 1.96 4.23 -5.26
N ILE A 93 2.93 4.93 -4.67
CA ILE A 93 2.89 5.33 -3.26
C ILE A 93 3.04 6.84 -3.16
N HIS A 94 1.98 7.51 -2.72
CA HIS A 94 1.98 8.91 -2.36
C HIS A 94 1.97 9.04 -0.83
N HIS A 95 3.13 9.32 -0.26
CA HIS A 95 3.29 9.55 1.18
C HIS A 95 3.30 11.05 1.47
N TYR A 96 2.30 11.57 2.19
CA TYR A 96 2.27 12.98 2.52
C TYR A 96 3.36 13.37 3.54
N GLU A 97 3.90 14.57 3.38
CA GLU A 97 4.89 15.16 4.29
C GLU A 97 4.40 15.28 5.74
N GLY A 98 5.32 15.20 6.69
CA GLY A 98 5.05 15.49 8.11
C GLY A 98 5.49 14.40 9.09
N ASN A 99 5.73 13.17 8.62
CA ASN A 99 6.24 12.05 9.42
C ASN A 99 7.23 11.20 8.62
N THR A 100 8.04 10.40 9.30
CA THR A 100 8.77 9.30 8.67
C THR A 100 7.87 8.07 8.60
N ALA A 101 8.03 7.27 7.54
CA ALA A 101 7.33 6.02 7.38
C ALA A 101 8.30 4.86 7.21
N THR A 102 7.94 3.71 7.79
CA THR A 102 8.59 2.43 7.50
C THR A 102 7.84 1.74 6.38
N PHE A 103 8.56 1.24 5.38
CA PHE A 103 8.00 0.45 4.28
C PHE A 103 8.59 -0.95 4.32
N ASP A 104 7.74 -1.96 4.14
CA ASP A 104 8.16 -3.36 4.02
C ASP A 104 7.49 -3.99 2.78
N PHE A 105 8.27 -4.06 1.71
CA PHE A 105 7.96 -4.79 0.48
C PHE A 105 9.05 -5.84 0.21
N ASN A 106 9.63 -6.41 1.27
CA ASN A 106 10.84 -7.23 1.15
C ASN A 106 10.65 -8.51 0.35
N SER A 107 9.41 -9.02 0.24
CA SER A 107 9.09 -10.19 -0.61
C SER A 107 8.80 -9.84 -2.06
N LEU A 108 8.70 -8.56 -2.41
CA LEU A 108 8.29 -8.13 -3.74
C LEU A 108 9.40 -8.42 -4.75
N THR A 109 9.11 -9.27 -5.73
CA THR A 109 10.08 -9.70 -6.75
C THR A 109 9.77 -9.16 -8.14
N HIS A 110 8.49 -8.84 -8.40
CA HIS A 110 7.99 -8.50 -9.72
C HIS A 110 7.05 -7.30 -9.71
N ILE A 111 7.30 -6.35 -10.62
CA ILE A 111 6.37 -5.29 -11.02
C ILE A 111 6.15 -5.36 -12.54
N GLY A 112 4.90 -5.56 -12.96
CA GLY A 112 4.54 -5.70 -14.36
C GLY A 112 4.49 -4.38 -15.14
N SER A 113 4.54 -3.22 -14.47
CA SER A 113 4.59 -1.89 -15.11
C SER A 113 5.55 -0.94 -14.39
N ASN A 114 5.08 0.21 -13.90
CA ASN A 114 5.94 1.26 -13.32
C ASN A 114 5.92 1.24 -11.80
N ILE A 115 6.99 1.76 -11.19
CA ILE A 115 7.02 2.18 -9.79
C ILE A 115 7.04 3.70 -9.74
N THR A 116 6.15 4.30 -8.97
CA THR A 116 6.12 5.74 -8.70
C THR A 116 6.03 5.98 -7.19
N LEU A 117 7.06 6.60 -6.64
CA LEU A 117 7.15 6.96 -5.22
C LEU A 117 7.18 8.48 -5.09
N ILE A 118 6.22 9.04 -4.35
CA ILE A 118 6.06 10.48 -4.17
C ILE A 118 6.03 10.83 -2.69
N GLY A 119 6.80 11.84 -2.29
CA GLY A 119 6.81 12.37 -0.92
C GLY A 119 8.01 11.93 -0.09
N SER A 120 7.92 11.97 1.25
CA SER A 120 9.05 11.75 2.17
C SER A 120 9.47 10.28 2.34
N ILE A 121 10.04 9.65 1.31
CA ILE A 121 10.45 8.24 1.28
C ILE A 121 11.99 8.13 1.32
N PHE A 122 12.55 8.02 2.53
CA PHE A 122 14.00 8.14 2.75
C PHE A 122 14.77 6.81 2.68
N ASP A 123 14.08 5.68 2.78
CA ASP A 123 14.70 4.35 2.69
C ASP A 123 14.18 3.65 1.44
N LEU A 124 15.10 3.30 0.54
CA LEU A 124 14.82 2.54 -0.67
C LEU A 124 15.23 1.07 -0.55
N ASN A 125 15.79 0.66 0.60
CA ASN A 125 16.03 -0.75 0.92
C ASN A 125 14.73 -1.50 1.26
N ILE A 126 13.63 -1.05 0.68
CA ILE A 126 12.26 -1.55 0.89
C ILE A 126 11.93 -2.65 -0.13
N PHE A 127 12.73 -2.75 -1.20
CA PHE A 127 12.59 -3.69 -2.31
C PHE A 127 13.77 -4.67 -2.39
N LEU A 128 14.09 -5.35 -1.27
CA LEU A 128 15.29 -6.18 -1.16
C LEU A 128 15.38 -7.33 -2.17
N LEU A 129 14.23 -7.86 -2.61
CA LEU A 129 14.14 -8.99 -3.54
C LEU A 129 13.62 -8.59 -4.93
N LEU A 130 13.42 -7.30 -5.21
CA LEU A 130 12.88 -6.86 -6.48
C LEU A 130 13.90 -7.07 -7.60
N THR A 131 13.55 -7.92 -8.56
CA THR A 131 14.45 -8.30 -9.66
C THR A 131 13.96 -7.84 -11.02
N VAL A 132 12.66 -7.56 -11.16
CA VAL A 132 12.03 -7.23 -12.45
C VAL A 132 11.06 -6.07 -12.31
N ILE A 133 11.25 -5.05 -13.16
CA ILE A 133 10.30 -3.97 -13.45
C ILE A 133 10.21 -3.87 -14.98
N HIS A 134 9.02 -3.99 -15.56
CA HIS A 134 8.85 -3.89 -17.02
C HIS A 134 8.73 -2.44 -17.52
N GLY A 135 8.40 -1.50 -16.64
CA GLY A 135 8.27 -0.07 -16.93
C GLY A 135 9.38 0.78 -16.31
N SER A 136 9.01 1.98 -15.88
CA SER A 136 9.91 2.95 -15.24
C SER A 136 9.94 2.81 -13.72
N PHE A 137 10.98 3.36 -13.12
CA PHE A 137 11.09 3.58 -11.68
C PHE A 137 11.28 5.09 -11.46
N GLU A 138 10.32 5.73 -10.81
CA GLU A 138 10.30 7.17 -10.56
C GLU A 138 10.17 7.48 -9.07
N ILE A 139 10.98 8.43 -8.60
CA ILE A 139 10.92 9.01 -7.26
C ILE A 139 10.81 10.53 -7.40
N SER A 140 9.82 11.14 -6.76
CA SER A 140 9.64 12.60 -6.78
C SER A 140 9.25 13.16 -5.40
N LEU A 141 9.42 14.49 -5.22
CA LEU A 141 8.99 15.23 -4.02
C LEU A 141 9.51 14.68 -2.67
N ASN A 142 10.73 14.16 -2.65
CA ASN A 142 11.39 13.71 -1.41
C ASN A 142 12.05 14.88 -0.68
N TYR A 143 11.34 15.49 0.26
CA TYR A 143 11.87 16.56 1.11
C TYR A 143 12.71 15.98 2.25
N SER A 144 14.01 16.28 2.29
CA SER A 144 14.83 16.02 3.48
C SER A 144 14.27 16.78 4.68
N PHE A 145 13.92 16.11 5.78
CA PHE A 145 13.80 16.82 7.06
C PHE A 145 15.19 17.39 7.41
N PRO A 146 15.31 18.67 7.80
CA PRO A 146 16.57 19.20 8.28
C PRO A 146 16.96 18.46 9.56
N SER A 147 18.20 18.01 9.62
CA SER A 147 18.81 17.37 10.79
C SER A 147 18.55 18.21 12.05
N ILE A 148 17.93 17.61 13.08
CA ILE A 148 17.94 18.13 14.45
C ILE A 148 19.15 17.53 15.17
#